data_AF-A0A7V0SD87-F1
#
_entry.id   AF-A0A7V0SD87-F1
#
_cell.length_a   1.000
_cell.length_b   1.000
_cell.length_c   1.000
_cell.angle_alpha   90.00
_cell.angle_beta   90.00
_cell.angle_gamma   90.00
#
_symmetry.space_group_name_H-M   'P 1'
#
loop_
_entity.id
_entity.type
_entity.pdbx_description
1 polymer ?
#
loop_
_entity_poly.entity_id
_entity_poly.type
_entity_poly.pdbx_seq_one_letter_code
_entity_poly.pdbx_strand_id
1 'polypeptide(L)'
;MSHRYQSGAFCVDTGCERHKALEAYTGEEYLVRKAEHCKDCYAWKFFTWLKDRNWRIVLAAPQMSSKELVARIKGMDPVRVEDLTEDEILCL
;
A
#
# COMPACT_ATOMS: atom_id res chain seq x y z
N MET A 1 15.34 8.36 -3.75
CA MET A 1 14.19 8.46 -4.68
C MET A 1 13.08 7.56 -4.16
N SER A 2 11.88 8.05 -3.88
CA SER A 2 10.78 7.17 -3.48
C SER A 2 10.33 6.39 -4.71
N HIS A 3 10.54 5.07 -4.74
CA HIS A 3 9.90 4.23 -5.75
C HIS A 3 8.40 4.29 -5.50
N ARG A 4 7.66 4.97 -6.39
CA ARG A 4 6.20 4.91 -6.35
C ARG A 4 5.80 3.50 -6.75
N TYR A 5 4.95 2.88 -5.93
CA TYR A 5 4.40 1.57 -6.25
C TYR A 5 3.71 1.63 -7.62
N GLN A 6 4.11 0.74 -8.53
CA GLN A 6 3.44 0.56 -9.81
C GLN A 6 2.53 -0.66 -9.73
N SER A 7 1.31 -0.53 -10.25
CA SER A 7 0.36 -1.64 -10.35
C SER A 7 1.00 -2.80 -11.10
N GLY A 8 1.10 -3.96 -10.45
CA GLY A 8 1.73 -5.15 -11.02
C GLY A 8 3.17 -5.39 -10.59
N ALA A 9 3.86 -4.43 -9.94
CA ALA A 9 5.25 -4.59 -9.51
C ALA A 9 5.48 -5.88 -8.71
N PHE A 10 4.64 -6.17 -7.71
CA PHE A 10 4.73 -7.42 -6.94
C PHE A 10 4.58 -8.67 -7.82
N CYS A 11 3.68 -8.64 -8.81
CA CYS A 11 3.45 -9.77 -9.71
C CYS A 11 4.64 -9.98 -10.66
N VAL A 12 5.29 -8.91 -11.09
CA VAL A 12 6.54 -8.95 -11.87
C VAL A 12 7.66 -9.55 -11.03
N ASP A 13 7.89 -9.01 -9.83
CA ASP A 13 9.00 -9.41 -8.94
C ASP A 13 8.93 -10.89 -8.53
N THR A 14 7.72 -11.43 -8.38
CA THR A 14 7.50 -12.83 -8.01
C THR A 14 7.42 -13.78 -9.22
N GLY A 15 7.57 -13.27 -10.44
CA GLY A 15 7.48 -14.08 -11.66
C GLY A 15 6.09 -14.67 -11.90
N CYS A 16 5.02 -13.93 -11.55
CA CYS A 16 3.65 -14.42 -11.67
C CYS A 16 3.27 -14.66 -13.15
N GLU A 17 3.06 -15.92 -13.53
CA GLU A 17 2.68 -16.32 -14.90
C GLU A 17 1.40 -15.63 -15.40
N ARG A 18 0.48 -15.34 -14.48
CA ARG A 18 -0.79 -14.65 -14.78
C ARG A 18 -0.60 -13.17 -15.11
N HIS A 19 0.55 -12.57 -14.76
CA HIS A 19 0.78 -11.15 -15.00
C HIS A 19 0.93 -10.82 -16.49
N LYS A 20 1.50 -11.75 -17.27
CA LYS A 20 1.78 -11.55 -18.70
C LYS A 20 0.53 -11.14 -19.49
N ALA A 21 -0.63 -11.71 -19.16
CA ALA A 21 -1.90 -11.37 -19.81
C ALA A 21 -2.42 -9.96 -19.45
N LEU A 22 -1.85 -9.33 -18.42
CA LEU A 22 -2.26 -8.02 -17.90
C LEU A 22 -1.28 -6.89 -18.27
N GLU A 23 -0.11 -7.19 -18.82
CA GLU A 23 0.95 -6.21 -19.15
C GLU A 23 0.50 -5.17 -20.20
N ALA A 24 -0.44 -5.54 -21.07
CA ALA A 24 -0.97 -4.65 -22.10
C ALA A 24 -1.90 -3.56 -21.55
N TYR A 25 -2.33 -3.66 -20.29
CA TYR A 25 -3.31 -2.77 -19.69
C TYR A 25 -2.67 -1.87 -18.66
N THR A 26 -3.19 -0.66 -18.53
CA THR A 26 -2.72 0.33 -17.56
C THR A 26 -3.89 1.01 -16.84
N GLY A 27 -3.59 1.73 -15.77
CA GLY A 27 -4.58 2.53 -15.06
C GLY A 27 -5.80 1.74 -14.58
N GLU A 28 -6.99 2.28 -14.82
CA GLU A 28 -8.26 1.68 -14.41
C GLU A 28 -8.57 0.39 -15.16
N GLU A 29 -8.27 0.33 -16.46
CA GLU A 29 -8.51 -0.88 -17.27
C GLU A 29 -7.72 -2.08 -16.71
N TYR A 30 -6.47 -1.85 -16.31
CA TYR A 30 -5.66 -2.86 -15.63
C TYR A 30 -6.35 -3.39 -14.38
N LEU A 31 -6.92 -2.51 -13.55
CA LEU A 31 -7.56 -2.90 -12.29
C LEU A 31 -8.83 -3.72 -12.51
N VAL A 32 -9.65 -3.33 -13.49
CA VAL A 32 -10.87 -4.07 -13.87
C VAL A 32 -10.51 -5.48 -14.33
N ARG A 33 -9.57 -5.58 -15.28
CA ARG A 33 -9.15 -6.90 -15.81
C ARG A 33 -8.44 -7.74 -14.75
N LYS A 34 -7.65 -7.13 -13.88
CA LYS A 34 -7.01 -7.81 -12.75
C LYS A 34 -8.05 -8.36 -11.79
N ALA A 35 -9.14 -7.64 -11.54
CA ALA A 35 -10.21 -8.12 -10.64
C ALA A 35 -10.81 -9.44 -11.12
N GLU A 36 -11.06 -9.56 -12.42
CA GLU A 36 -11.58 -10.79 -13.02
C GLU A 36 -10.51 -11.88 -13.13
N HIS A 37 -9.34 -11.54 -13.69
CA HIS A 37 -8.27 -12.49 -14.01
C HIS A 37 -7.57 -13.04 -12.76
N CYS A 38 -7.49 -12.24 -11.69
CA CYS A 38 -6.83 -12.60 -10.45
C CYS A 38 -7.81 -12.86 -9.30
N LYS A 39 -9.11 -13.08 -9.57
CA LYS A 39 -10.14 -13.31 -8.53
C LYS A 39 -9.75 -14.36 -7.48
N ASP A 40 -9.03 -15.40 -7.90
CA ASP A 40 -8.58 -16.51 -7.04
C ASP A 40 -7.13 -16.41 -6.56
N CYS A 41 -6.42 -15.34 -6.91
CA CYS A 41 -5.06 -15.09 -6.45
C CYS A 41 -5.06 -14.60 -4.99
N TYR A 42 -4.29 -15.25 -4.10
CA TYR A 42 -4.19 -14.83 -2.70
C TYR A 42 -3.64 -13.42 -2.53
N ALA A 43 -2.65 -13.01 -3.34
CA ALA A 43 -2.12 -11.64 -3.29
C ALA A 43 -3.20 -10.60 -3.66
N TRP A 44 -4.04 -10.92 -4.64
CA TRP A 44 -5.17 -10.07 -5.01
C TRP A 44 -6.24 -10.04 -3.92
N LYS A 45 -6.63 -11.20 -3.39
CA LYS A 45 -7.57 -11.31 -2.26
C LYS A 45 -7.10 -10.50 -1.05
N PHE A 46 -5.81 -10.60 -0.71
CA PHE A 46 -5.21 -9.83 0.38
C PHE A 46 -5.23 -8.32 0.11
N PHE A 47 -4.86 -7.89 -1.09
CA PHE A 47 -4.92 -6.47 -1.47
C PHE A 47 -6.35 -5.91 -1.38
N THR A 48 -7.34 -6.63 -1.91
CA THR A 48 -8.74 -6.22 -1.83
C THR A 48 -9.23 -6.19 -0.38
N TRP A 49 -8.88 -7.20 0.41
CA TRP A 49 -9.22 -7.27 1.83
C TRP A 49 -8.67 -6.09 2.65
N LEU A 50 -7.43 -5.64 2.36
CA LEU A 50 -6.85 -4.44 2.94
C LEU A 50 -7.62 -3.18 2.53
N LYS A 51 -7.90 -3.04 1.23
CA LYS A 51 -8.65 -1.90 0.68
C LYS A 51 -10.03 -1.76 1.32
N ASP A 52 -10.78 -2.87 1.41
CA ASP A 52 -12.14 -2.89 1.97
C ASP A 52 -12.18 -2.48 3.45
N ARG A 53 -11.06 -2.66 4.17
CA ARG A 53 -10.92 -2.28 5.57
C ARG A 53 -10.24 -0.92 5.76
N ASN A 54 -9.89 -0.24 4.67
CA ASN A 54 -9.09 0.98 4.68
C ASN A 54 -7.75 0.80 5.44
N TRP A 55 -7.16 -0.39 5.33
CA TRP A 55 -5.87 -0.69 5.95
C TRP A 55 -4.71 -0.30 5.04
N ARG A 56 -3.64 0.20 5.65
CA ARG A 56 -2.42 0.62 4.96
C ARG A 56 -1.24 -0.20 5.45
N ILE A 57 -0.42 -0.70 4.53
CA ILE A 57 0.87 -1.30 4.89
C ILE A 57 1.86 -0.16 5.04
N VAL A 58 2.42 -0.01 6.23
CA VAL A 58 3.47 0.97 6.52
C VAL A 58 4.78 0.21 6.67
N LEU A 59 5.76 0.54 5.83
CA LEU A 59 7.13 0.07 6.02
C LEU A 59 7.74 0.90 7.15
N ALA A 60 7.71 0.38 8.37
CA ALA A 60 8.49 0.94 9.47
C ALA A 60 9.97 0.58 9.23
N ALA A 61 10.77 1.57 8.83
CA ALA A 61 12.22 1.39 8.85
C ALA A 61 12.69 1.32 10.31
N PRO A 62 13.73 0.53 10.66
CA PRO A 62 14.25 0.45 12.03
C PRO A 62 14.65 1.80 12.63
N GLN A 63 14.98 2.77 11.77
CA GLN A 63 15.35 4.14 12.11
C GLN A 63 14.16 5.11 12.28
N MET A 64 12.92 4.66 12.11
CA MET A 64 11.72 5.49 12.30
C MET A 64 11.35 5.52 13.79
N SER A 65 11.21 6.71 14.37
CA SER A 65 10.72 6.84 15.75
C SER A 65 9.24 6.46 15.85
N SER A 66 8.78 6.02 17.03
CA SER A 66 7.37 5.67 17.26
C SER A 66 6.43 6.84 16.92
N LYS A 67 6.81 8.06 17.34
CA LYS A 67 6.13 9.30 16.96
C LYS A 67 6.02 9.53 15.46
N GLU A 68 7.11 9.33 14.71
CA GLU A 68 7.09 9.46 13.25
C GLU A 68 6.17 8.42 12.60
N LEU A 69 6.16 7.19 13.13
CA LEU A 69 5.27 6.13 12.67
C LEU A 69 3.79 6.51 12.90
N VAL A 70 3.46 6.99 14.09
CA VAL A 70 2.10 7.39 14.46
C VAL A 70 1.61 8.55 13.59
N ALA A 71 2.45 9.57 13.36
CA ALA A 71 2.15 10.67 12.44
C ALA A 71 1.82 10.17 11.02
N ARG A 72 2.64 9.26 10.49
CA ARG A 72 2.45 8.68 9.15
C ARG A 72 1.19 7.80 9.07
N ILE A 73 0.86 7.05 10.12
CA ILE A 73 -0.38 6.25 10.21
C ILE A 73 -1.60 7.17 10.06
N LYS A 74 -1.57 8.33 10.70
CA LYS A 74 -2.63 9.35 10.66
C LYS A 74 -2.60 10.21 9.40
N GLY A 75 -1.64 9.99 8.49
CA GLY A 75 -1.48 10.77 7.27
C GLY A 75 -0.99 12.20 7.52
N MET A 76 -0.36 12.44 8.67
CA MET A 76 0.19 13.72 9.08
C MET A 76 1.69 13.80 8.74
N ASP A 77 2.16 15.01 8.47
CA ASP A 77 3.59 15.27 8.33
C ASP A 77 4.24 15.26 9.74
N PRO A 78 5.24 14.40 10.00
CA PRO A 78 5.91 14.30 11.30
C PRO A 78 6.45 15.64 11.83
N VAL A 79 6.86 16.55 10.94
CA VAL A 79 7.37 17.88 11.31
C VAL A 79 6.26 18.76 11.89
N ARG A 80 5.02 18.55 11.47
CA ARG A 80 3.86 19.36 11.90
C ARG A 80 3.26 18.89 13.23
N VAL A 81 3.74 17.78 13.76
CA VAL A 81 3.28 17.18 15.02
C VAL A 81 4.43 17.01 16.01
N GLU A 82 5.53 17.75 15.81
CA GLU A 82 6.72 17.70 16.66
C GLU A 82 6.42 18.09 18.12
N ASP A 83 5.40 18.93 18.34
CA ASP A 83 4.95 19.35 19.68
C ASP A 83 3.91 18.40 20.31
N LEU A 84 3.34 17.46 19.55
CA LEU A 84 2.28 16.56 20.02
C LEU A 84 2.84 15.24 20.56
N THR A 85 2.25 14.69 21.61
CA THR A 85 2.53 13.33 22.07
C THR A 85 1.95 12.28 21.10
N GLU A 86 2.40 11.03 21.21
CA GLU A 86 1.89 9.93 20.39
C GLU A 86 0.38 9.73 20.55
N ASP A 87 -0.12 9.82 21.79
CA ASP A 87 -1.54 9.70 22.10
C ASP A 87 -2.36 10.85 21.49
N GLU A 88 -1.85 12.09 21.53
CA GLU A 88 -2.50 13.23 20.90
C GLU A 88 -2.59 13.06 19.39
N ILE A 89 -1.53 12.56 18.75
CA ILE A 89 -1.53 12.29 17.30
C ILE A 89 -2.54 11.18 16.96
N LEU A 90 -2.60 10.10 17.76
CA LEU A 90 -3.56 9.01 17.54
C LEU A 90 -5.02 9.47 17.64
N CYS A 91 -5.30 10.45 18.49
CA CYS A 91 -6.64 10.99 18.73
C CYS A 91 -7.12 12.05 17.71
N LEU A 92 -6.26 12.57 16.83
CA LEU A 92 -6.60 13.60 15.83
C LEU A 92 -7.13 13.02 14.51
#